data_AF-A0A6C0DGR3-F1
#
_entry.id   AF-A0A6C0DGR3-F1
#
_cell.length_a   1.000
_cell.length_b   1.000
_cell.length_c   1.000
_cell.angle_alpha   90.00
_cell.angle_beta   90.00
_cell.angle_gamma   90.00
#
_symmetry.space_group_name_H-M   'P 1'
#
loop_
_entity.id
_entity.type
_entity.pdbx_description
1 polymer ?
#
loop_
_entity_poly.entity_id
_entity_poly.type
_entity_poly.pdbx_seq_one_letter_code
_entity_poly.pdbx_strand_id
1 'polypeptide(L)'
;MSLQHNFLSFIKSNNELYSGTPIPVHVWATALVQDGILPILKDKGFALSVPTETLTNCLLNYMFLMNEAKFHGKVSKYRCKHECTIRFSMDQFEHFHEMEMGLDVWNYLKHRFEICFLADQEDYAYRLWLELPHIVFSHLKLEGSEANRRLENMLRVYDEDEEDSGSDTIETTNHP
;
A
#
# COMPACT_ATOMS: atom_id res chain seq x y z
N MET A 1 -13.62 24.11 11.09
CA MET A 1 -12.29 24.54 10.61
C MET A 1 -12.12 24.00 9.20
N SER A 2 -11.93 24.89 8.22
CA SER A 2 -11.82 24.54 6.80
C SER A 2 -10.44 23.93 6.53
N LEU A 3 -10.40 22.62 6.23
CA LEU A 3 -9.18 21.83 5.97
C LEU A 3 -8.89 21.68 4.46
N GLN A 4 -9.37 22.60 3.62
CA GLN A 4 -9.33 22.46 2.15
C GLN A 4 -8.36 23.40 1.41
N HIS A 5 -7.34 23.94 2.09
CA HIS A 5 -6.24 24.61 1.40
C HIS A 5 -4.90 24.06 1.85
N ASN A 6 -4.07 23.49 0.99
CA ASN A 6 -4.27 23.00 -0.37
C ASN A 6 -2.98 22.22 -0.60
N PHE A 7 -2.99 20.90 -0.51
CA PHE A 7 -1.75 20.15 -0.75
C PHE A 7 -1.18 20.47 -2.15
N LEU A 8 -2.06 20.78 -3.10
CA LEU A 8 -1.71 21.41 -4.37
C LEU A 8 -0.94 22.74 -4.23
N SER A 9 -1.38 23.64 -3.34
CA SER A 9 -0.66 24.89 -3.06
C SER A 9 0.69 24.60 -2.42
N PHE A 10 0.77 23.61 -1.53
CA PHE A 10 2.04 23.19 -0.95
C PHE A 10 3.02 22.70 -2.03
N ILE A 11 2.60 21.77 -2.91
CA ILE A 11 3.44 21.31 -4.02
C ILE A 11 3.84 22.49 -4.91
N LYS A 12 2.88 23.32 -5.30
CA LYS A 12 3.13 24.44 -6.21
C LYS A 12 4.09 25.46 -5.62
N SER A 13 3.95 25.80 -4.35
CA SER A 13 4.88 26.70 -3.65
C SER A 13 6.28 26.10 -3.51
N ASN A 14 6.39 24.82 -3.12
CA ASN A 14 7.69 24.18 -2.93
C ASN A 14 8.45 23.95 -4.24
N ASN A 15 7.76 23.87 -5.38
CA ASN A 15 8.35 23.61 -6.68
C ASN A 15 8.29 24.82 -7.62
N GLU A 16 7.99 26.01 -7.07
CA GLU A 16 7.93 27.27 -7.82
C GLU A 16 6.98 27.22 -9.05
N LEU A 17 5.90 26.43 -8.95
CA LEU A 17 4.91 26.28 -10.01
C LEU A 17 3.82 27.36 -9.91
N TYR A 18 3.47 27.94 -11.06
CA TYR A 18 2.44 28.98 -11.13
C TYR A 18 1.02 28.41 -10.99
N SER A 19 0.09 29.28 -10.57
CA SER A 19 -1.34 28.95 -10.59
C SER A 19 -1.79 28.65 -12.02
N GLY A 20 -2.61 27.60 -12.19
CA GLY A 20 -3.04 27.13 -13.52
C GLY A 20 -2.07 26.18 -14.25
N THR A 21 -0.81 26.05 -13.83
CA THR A 21 0.11 25.07 -14.42
C THR A 21 -0.21 23.65 -13.92
N PRO A 22 -0.31 22.64 -14.81
CA PRO A 22 -0.40 21.24 -14.41
C PRO A 22 0.84 20.82 -13.61
N ILE A 23 0.65 20.08 -12.53
CA ILE A 23 1.78 19.58 -11.73
C ILE A 23 2.44 18.42 -12.49
N PRO A 24 3.76 18.46 -12.75
CA PRO A 24 4.45 17.35 -13.39
C PRO A 24 4.27 16.06 -12.58
N VAL A 25 3.97 14.95 -13.27
CA VAL A 25 3.67 13.64 -12.64
C VAL A 25 4.77 13.18 -11.69
N HIS A 26 6.05 13.41 -12.02
CA HIS A 26 7.18 13.06 -11.17
C HIS A 26 7.25 13.88 -9.87
N VAL A 27 6.89 15.17 -9.93
CA VAL A 27 6.80 16.05 -8.74
C VAL A 27 5.68 15.56 -7.82
N TRP A 28 4.52 15.27 -8.41
CA TRP A 28 3.37 14.75 -7.67
C TRP A 28 3.69 13.41 -7.00
N ALA A 29 4.29 12.45 -7.73
CA ALA A 29 4.60 11.14 -7.18
C ALA A 29 5.66 11.22 -6.08
N THR A 30 6.66 12.09 -6.25
CA THR A 30 7.68 12.34 -5.24
C THR A 30 7.04 12.88 -3.95
N ALA A 31 6.15 13.87 -4.07
CA ALA A 31 5.45 14.43 -2.93
C ALA A 31 4.47 13.42 -2.28
N LEU A 32 3.83 12.55 -3.07
CA LEU A 32 3.00 11.45 -2.54
C LEU A 32 3.81 10.53 -1.64
N VAL A 33 5.00 10.15 -2.08
CA VAL A 33 5.86 9.28 -1.28
C VAL A 33 6.41 10.03 -0.07
N GLN A 34 7.03 11.20 -0.28
CA GLN A 34 7.78 11.92 0.75
C GLN A 34 6.89 12.57 1.82
N ASP A 35 5.79 13.22 1.41
CA ASP A 35 4.94 14.02 2.29
C ASP A 35 3.64 13.31 2.67
N GLY A 36 3.31 12.20 1.99
CA GLY A 36 2.10 11.41 2.24
C GLY A 36 2.41 10.06 2.87
N ILE A 37 2.96 9.13 2.08
CA ILE A 37 3.12 7.73 2.46
C ILE A 37 4.16 7.54 3.56
N LEU A 38 5.36 8.11 3.41
CA LEU A 38 6.46 7.90 4.36
C LEU A 38 6.17 8.37 5.79
N PRO A 39 5.58 9.56 6.02
CA PRO A 39 5.20 9.99 7.36
C PRO A 39 4.21 9.01 8.01
N ILE A 40 3.21 8.55 7.26
CA ILE A 40 2.20 7.61 7.76
C ILE A 40 2.83 6.26 8.11
N LEU A 41 3.70 5.73 7.24
CA LEU A 41 4.44 4.50 7.51
C LEU A 41 5.26 4.61 8.78
N LYS A 42 5.99 5.73 8.94
CA LYS A 42 6.79 6.00 10.13
C LYS A 42 5.94 6.04 11.40
N ASP A 43 4.80 6.73 11.37
CA ASP A 43 3.88 6.82 12.51
C ASP A 43 3.32 5.46 12.90
N LYS A 44 3.14 4.55 11.92
CA LYS A 44 2.70 3.17 12.12
C LYS A 44 3.84 2.19 12.48
N GLY A 45 5.08 2.65 12.51
CA GLY A 45 6.25 1.84 12.86
C GLY A 45 6.81 1.00 11.71
N PHE A 46 6.46 1.33 10.46
CA PHE A 46 7.00 0.71 9.26
C PHE A 46 8.21 1.48 8.71
N ALA A 47 9.07 0.75 8.00
CA ALA A 47 10.18 1.29 7.22
C ALA A 47 10.18 0.66 5.82
N LEU A 48 10.78 1.35 4.85
CA LEU A 48 10.97 0.77 3.51
C LEU A 48 12.16 -0.18 3.48
N SER A 49 12.06 -1.23 2.67
CA SER A 49 13.17 -2.14 2.31
C SER A 49 14.04 -1.57 1.19
N VAL A 50 13.60 -0.48 0.56
CA VAL A 50 14.26 0.19 -0.56
C VAL A 50 14.37 1.70 -0.31
N PRO A 51 15.25 2.41 -1.04
CA PRO A 51 15.26 3.87 -1.04
C PRO A 51 13.93 4.47 -1.50
N THR A 52 13.62 5.67 -1.02
CA THR A 52 12.41 6.44 -1.34
C THR A 52 12.23 6.66 -2.85
N GLU A 53 13.34 6.86 -3.56
CA GLU A 53 13.37 7.05 -5.01
C GLU A 53 12.87 5.80 -5.74
N THR A 54 13.17 4.61 -5.23
CA THR A 54 12.73 3.34 -5.81
C THR A 54 11.22 3.17 -5.71
N LEU A 55 10.63 3.48 -4.55
CA LEU A 55 9.17 3.45 -4.38
C LEU A 55 8.48 4.46 -5.31
N THR A 56 9.03 5.68 -5.38
CA THR A 56 8.55 6.73 -6.30
C THR A 56 8.59 6.26 -7.76
N ASN A 57 9.69 5.61 -8.17
CA ASN A 57 9.82 5.06 -9.51
C ASN A 57 8.86 3.89 -9.78
N CYS A 58 8.60 3.01 -8.81
CA CYS A 58 7.60 1.95 -9.00
C CYS A 58 6.20 2.57 -9.19
N LEU A 59 5.82 3.61 -8.43
CA LEU A 59 4.56 4.34 -8.64
C LEU A 59 4.48 4.95 -10.05
N LEU A 60 5.54 5.66 -10.46
CA LEU A 60 5.62 6.28 -11.79
C LEU A 60 5.54 5.26 -12.92
N ASN A 61 6.23 4.12 -12.80
CA ASN A 61 6.18 3.06 -13.80
C ASN A 61 4.76 2.47 -13.95
N TYR A 62 4.05 2.27 -12.83
CA TYR A 62 2.64 1.86 -12.87
C TYR A 62 1.76 2.91 -13.59
N MET A 63 2.06 4.21 -13.44
CA MET A 63 1.34 5.28 -14.13
C MET A 63 1.65 5.34 -15.64
N PHE A 64 2.91 5.25 -16.05
CA PHE A 64 3.33 5.44 -17.44
C PHE A 64 3.15 4.18 -18.32
N LEU A 65 3.43 2.97 -17.83
CA LEU A 65 3.33 1.75 -18.63
C LEU A 65 1.87 1.38 -18.95
N MET A 66 0.92 1.80 -18.12
CA MET A 66 -0.50 1.66 -18.41
C MET A 66 -0.96 2.55 -19.58
N ASN A 67 -0.28 3.67 -19.83
CA ASN A 67 -0.49 4.47 -21.04
C ASN A 67 -0.07 3.66 -22.29
N GLU A 68 1.14 3.08 -22.29
CA GLU A 68 1.63 2.26 -23.42
C GLU A 68 0.78 1.00 -23.65
N ALA A 69 0.30 0.34 -22.60
CA ALA A 69 -0.53 -0.87 -22.70
C ALA A 69 -1.87 -0.63 -23.41
N LYS A 70 -2.47 0.57 -23.30
CA LYS A 70 -3.67 0.95 -24.06
C LYS A 70 -3.38 1.22 -25.53
N PHE A 71 -2.20 1.79 -25.85
CA PHE A 71 -1.78 2.00 -27.24
C PHE A 71 -1.41 0.69 -27.95
N HIS A 72 -0.97 -0.34 -27.21
CA HIS A 72 -0.46 -1.59 -27.78
C HIS A 72 -1.28 -2.85 -27.46
N GLY A 73 -2.42 -2.74 -26.77
CA GLY A 73 -3.39 -3.83 -26.60
C GLY A 73 -2.93 -5.02 -25.75
N LYS A 74 -1.81 -4.90 -25.01
CA LYS A 74 -1.30 -5.94 -24.12
C LYS A 74 -1.04 -5.34 -22.74
N VAL A 75 -1.95 -5.63 -21.80
CA VAL A 75 -1.71 -5.37 -20.37
C VAL A 75 -0.88 -6.54 -19.83
N SER A 76 0.44 -6.42 -19.93
CA SER A 76 1.33 -7.24 -19.10
C SER A 76 1.32 -6.63 -17.70
N LYS A 77 0.80 -7.34 -16.69
CA LYS A 77 0.95 -6.93 -15.28
C LYS A 77 2.45 -6.84 -14.98
N TYR A 78 2.99 -5.63 -14.99
CA TYR A 78 4.40 -5.44 -14.68
C TYR A 78 4.56 -5.41 -13.16
N ARG A 79 5.09 -6.50 -12.61
CA ARG A 79 5.56 -6.54 -11.23
C ARG A 79 6.85 -5.72 -11.15
N CYS A 80 6.98 -4.85 -10.16
CA CYS A 80 8.24 -4.14 -9.97
C CYS A 80 9.33 -5.23 -9.82
N LYS A 81 10.47 -5.17 -10.51
CA LYS A 81 11.48 -6.25 -10.45
C LYS A 81 11.94 -6.58 -9.02
N HIS A 82 11.77 -5.63 -8.09
CA HIS A 82 12.02 -5.76 -6.65
C HIS A 82 10.95 -6.59 -5.90
N GLU A 83 9.74 -6.71 -6.45
CA GLU A 83 8.67 -7.57 -5.94
C GLU A 83 9.04 -9.06 -6.07
N CYS A 84 9.98 -9.40 -6.98
CA CYS A 84 10.40 -10.77 -7.24
C CYS A 84 11.21 -11.41 -6.10
N THR A 85 11.65 -10.64 -5.11
CA THR A 85 12.48 -11.14 -4.00
C THR A 85 11.72 -11.34 -2.69
N ILE A 86 10.50 -10.82 -2.56
CA ILE A 86 9.79 -10.86 -1.28
C ILE A 86 8.49 -11.65 -1.42
N ARG A 87 8.44 -12.81 -0.76
CA ARG A 87 7.25 -13.66 -0.67
C ARG A 87 6.48 -13.27 0.59
N PHE A 88 5.55 -12.35 0.44
CA PHE A 88 4.58 -12.09 1.49
C PHE A 88 3.37 -13.01 1.33
N SER A 89 2.71 -13.40 2.44
CA SER A 89 1.44 -14.12 2.37
C SER A 89 0.27 -13.15 2.10
N MET A 90 -0.84 -13.68 1.60
CA MET A 90 -2.06 -12.89 1.42
C MET A 90 -2.59 -12.37 2.76
N ASP A 91 -2.50 -13.16 3.83
CA ASP A 91 -2.95 -12.75 5.17
C ASP A 91 -2.14 -11.56 5.70
N GLN A 92 -0.82 -11.52 5.40
CA GLN A 92 0.02 -10.38 5.75
C GLN A 92 -0.41 -9.10 5.02
N PHE A 93 -0.80 -9.23 3.74
CA PHE A 93 -1.30 -8.11 2.97
C PHE A 93 -2.68 -7.65 3.46
N GLU A 94 -3.61 -8.58 3.71
CA GLU A 94 -4.96 -8.28 4.20
C GLU A 94 -4.90 -7.58 5.55
N HIS A 95 -4.10 -8.10 6.49
CA HIS A 95 -3.90 -7.45 7.77
C HIS A 95 -3.28 -6.05 7.63
N PHE A 96 -2.25 -5.91 6.79
CA PHE A 96 -1.68 -4.59 6.51
C PHE A 96 -2.73 -3.62 5.97
N HIS A 97 -3.51 -4.05 4.98
CA HIS A 97 -4.47 -3.22 4.27
C HIS A 97 -5.74 -2.90 5.07
N GLU A 98 -6.15 -3.77 5.99
CA GLU A 98 -7.38 -3.57 6.76
C GLU A 98 -7.09 -3.02 8.16
N MET A 99 -6.08 -3.56 8.84
CA MET A 99 -5.87 -3.34 10.28
C MET A 99 -4.80 -2.28 10.56
N GLU A 100 -3.68 -2.30 9.83
CA GLU A 100 -2.58 -1.34 10.05
C GLU A 100 -2.76 -0.05 9.22
N MET A 101 -3.13 -0.21 7.95
CA MET A 101 -3.34 0.85 6.96
C MET A 101 -4.69 0.69 6.26
N GLY A 102 -5.77 0.96 7.01
CA GLY A 102 -7.15 0.84 6.57
C GLY A 102 -7.56 1.73 5.39
N LEU A 103 -8.77 1.48 4.89
CA LEU A 103 -9.37 2.20 3.75
C LEU A 103 -9.46 3.73 3.98
N ASP A 104 -9.60 4.17 5.23
CA ASP A 104 -9.63 5.57 5.64
C ASP A 104 -8.32 6.29 5.32
N VAL A 105 -7.17 5.64 5.51
CA VAL A 105 -5.85 6.19 5.21
C VAL A 105 -5.67 6.40 3.70
N TRP A 106 -6.04 5.38 2.91
CA TRP A 106 -5.95 5.47 1.45
C TRP A 106 -6.92 6.48 0.88
N ASN A 107 -8.15 6.54 1.41
CA ASN A 107 -9.11 7.58 1.05
C ASN A 107 -8.60 8.96 1.43
N TYR A 108 -8.01 9.12 2.61
CA TYR A 108 -7.42 10.39 3.02
C TYR A 108 -6.33 10.86 2.05
N LEU A 109 -5.39 9.98 1.70
CA LEU A 109 -4.35 10.27 0.69
C LEU A 109 -4.98 10.61 -0.67
N LYS A 110 -5.97 9.84 -1.12
CA LYS A 110 -6.68 10.09 -2.37
C LYS A 110 -7.31 11.46 -2.46
N HIS A 111 -7.97 11.91 -1.40
CA HIS A 111 -8.57 13.24 -1.34
C HIS A 111 -7.52 14.34 -1.21
N ARG A 112 -6.52 14.16 -0.34
CA ARG A 112 -5.48 15.16 -0.10
C ARG A 112 -4.63 15.44 -1.33
N PHE A 113 -4.26 14.42 -2.09
CA PHE A 113 -3.37 14.54 -3.23
C PHE A 113 -4.09 14.88 -4.55
N GLU A 114 -5.42 15.07 -4.48
CA GLU A 114 -6.31 15.46 -5.57
C GLU A 114 -5.91 14.85 -6.92
N ILE A 115 -5.73 13.52 -6.94
CA ILE A 115 -5.26 12.78 -8.13
C ILE A 115 -6.14 13.06 -9.37
N CYS A 116 -7.38 13.50 -9.18
CA CYS A 116 -8.27 13.94 -10.24
C CYS A 116 -7.67 15.04 -11.13
N PHE A 117 -6.62 15.76 -10.71
CA PHE A 117 -5.91 16.73 -11.58
C PHE A 117 -4.91 16.10 -12.55
N LEU A 118 -4.68 14.78 -12.48
CA LEU A 118 -4.02 14.00 -13.52
C LEU A 118 -5.03 13.44 -14.54
N ALA A 119 -6.32 13.74 -14.37
CA ALA A 119 -7.41 13.05 -15.04
C ALA A 119 -7.85 13.72 -16.35
N ASP A 120 -6.96 13.72 -17.34
CA ASP A 120 -7.49 13.49 -18.70
C ASP A 120 -8.07 12.07 -18.80
N GLN A 121 -7.76 11.18 -17.84
CA GLN A 121 -8.27 9.81 -17.75
C GLN A 121 -8.52 9.36 -16.28
N GLU A 122 -9.68 9.67 -15.70
CA GLU A 122 -10.08 9.36 -14.30
C GLU A 122 -9.93 7.86 -13.93
N ASP A 123 -10.17 6.96 -14.89
CA ASP A 123 -10.06 5.51 -14.69
C ASP A 123 -8.64 5.05 -14.30
N TYR A 124 -7.60 5.82 -14.67
CA TYR A 124 -6.20 5.46 -14.45
C TYR A 124 -5.75 5.81 -13.06
N ALA A 125 -6.05 7.05 -12.69
CA ALA A 125 -6.01 7.57 -11.35
C ALA A 125 -6.67 6.58 -10.38
N TYR A 126 -7.87 6.09 -10.72
CA TYR A 126 -8.61 5.14 -9.91
C TYR A 126 -7.88 3.79 -9.77
N ARG A 127 -7.38 3.20 -10.87
CA ARG A 127 -6.65 1.92 -10.82
C ARG A 127 -5.34 2.00 -10.04
N LEU A 128 -4.58 3.10 -10.19
CA LEU A 128 -3.37 3.31 -9.41
C LEU A 128 -3.69 3.30 -7.90
N TRP A 129 -4.77 3.97 -7.49
CA TRP A 129 -5.19 3.97 -6.10
C TRP A 129 -5.61 2.59 -5.58
N LEU A 130 -6.20 1.74 -6.43
CA LEU A 130 -6.53 0.36 -6.04
C LEU A 130 -5.27 -0.48 -5.81
N GLU A 131 -4.21 -0.27 -6.60
CA GLU A 131 -2.97 -1.03 -6.52
C GLU A 131 -1.97 -0.44 -5.51
N LEU A 132 -2.18 0.81 -5.08
CA LEU A 132 -1.26 1.53 -4.20
C LEU A 132 -0.92 0.78 -2.91
N PRO A 133 -1.89 0.19 -2.16
CA PRO A 133 -1.56 -0.56 -0.96
C PRO A 133 -0.59 -1.70 -1.24
N HIS A 134 -0.80 -2.42 -2.35
CA HIS A 134 0.05 -3.53 -2.75
C HIS A 134 1.47 -3.07 -3.13
N ILE A 135 1.58 -1.95 -3.88
CA ILE A 135 2.87 -1.37 -4.25
C ILE A 135 3.65 -0.96 -2.99
N VAL A 136 3.00 -0.26 -2.05
CA VAL A 136 3.63 0.16 -0.79
C VAL A 136 4.04 -1.05 0.04
N PHE A 137 3.13 -2.01 0.23
CA PHE A 137 3.37 -3.23 0.99
C PHE A 137 4.57 -4.02 0.46
N SER A 138 4.68 -4.12 -0.86
CA SER A 138 5.79 -4.81 -1.55
C SER A 138 7.18 -4.21 -1.25
N HIS A 139 7.23 -3.00 -0.69
CA HIS A 139 8.45 -2.28 -0.36
C HIS A 139 8.64 -2.06 1.13
N LEU A 140 7.85 -2.72 1.99
CA LEU A 140 8.07 -2.66 3.42
C LEU A 140 9.20 -3.59 3.84
N LYS A 141 10.03 -3.12 4.78
CA LYS A 141 10.97 -3.95 5.51
C LYS A 141 10.19 -4.64 6.63
N LEU A 142 9.63 -5.81 6.34
CA LEU A 142 8.87 -6.56 7.34
C LEU A 142 9.77 -7.24 8.37
N GLU A 143 10.91 -7.80 7.95
CA GLU A 143 11.86 -8.45 8.86
C GLU A 143 12.31 -7.52 10.00
N GLY A 144 11.98 -7.91 11.23
CA GLY A 144 12.32 -7.18 12.45
C GLY A 144 11.55 -5.86 12.65
N SER A 145 10.55 -5.55 11.81
CA SER A 145 9.67 -4.41 12.07
C SER A 145 8.68 -4.72 13.18
N GLU A 146 8.35 -3.71 13.99
CA GLU A 146 7.39 -3.85 15.09
C GLU A 146 6.02 -4.29 14.58
N ALA A 147 5.58 -3.73 13.44
CA ALA A 147 4.32 -4.09 12.83
C ALA A 147 4.30 -5.54 12.30
N ASN A 148 5.39 -6.03 11.70
CA ASN A 148 5.49 -7.43 11.33
C ASN A 148 5.53 -8.35 12.56
N ARG A 149 6.17 -7.93 13.65
CA ARG A 149 6.14 -8.68 14.91
C ARG A 149 4.72 -8.78 15.48
N ARG A 150 3.94 -7.70 15.44
CA ARG A 150 2.52 -7.71 15.82
C ARG A 150 1.70 -8.66 14.93
N LEU A 151 1.98 -8.63 13.62
CA LEU A 151 1.37 -9.51 12.63
C LEU A 151 1.69 -10.99 12.89
N GLU A 152 2.97 -11.35 13.06
CA GLU A 152 3.39 -12.72 13.38
C GLU A 152 2.80 -13.22 14.69
N ASN A 153 2.75 -12.38 15.72
CA ASN A 153 2.17 -12.75 17.00
C ASN A 153 0.66 -13.02 16.88
N MET A 154 -0.07 -12.26 16.07
CA MET A 154 -1.50 -12.48 15.89
C MET A 154 -1.78 -13.73 15.05
N LEU A 155 -1.07 -13.93 13.94
CA LEU A 155 -1.24 -15.11 13.09
C LEU A 155 -0.98 -16.41 13.86
N ARG A 156 -0.03 -16.42 14.80
CA ARG A 156 0.22 -17.58 15.68
C ARG A 156 -0.90 -17.90 16.65
N VAL A 157 -1.67 -16.90 17.11
CA VAL A 157 -2.79 -17.12 18.05
C VAL A 157 -3.93 -17.88 17.36
N TYR A 158 -4.11 -17.70 16.05
CA TYR A 158 -5.11 -18.46 15.28
C TYR A 158 -4.72 -19.92 15.03
N ASP A 159 -3.42 -20.26 15.08
CA ASP A 159 -2.94 -21.64 14.93
C ASP A 159 -3.06 -22.44 16.25
N GLU A 160 -3.02 -21.78 17.41
CA GLU A 160 -3.11 -22.45 18.72
C GLU A 160 -4.56 -22.75 19.17
N ASP A 161 -5.56 -22.18 18.50
CA ASP A 161 -6.99 -22.41 18.79
C ASP A 161 -7.62 -23.56 17.96
N GLU A 162 -6.86 -24.24 17.09
CA GLU A 162 -7.32 -25.42 16.31
C GLU A 162 -6.97 -26.79 16.92
N GLU A 163 -6.45 -26.87 18.16
CA GLU A 163 -6.26 -28.14 18.89
C GLU A 163 -7.13 -28.23 20.16
N ASP A 164 -8.45 -28.24 20.02
CA ASP A 164 -9.30 -28.96 20.99
C ASP A 164 -10.59 -29.52 20.35
N SER A 165 -10.47 -30.69 19.71
CA SER A 165 -11.62 -31.57 19.47
C SER A 165 -11.19 -33.01 19.27
N GLY A 166 -11.10 -33.76 20.37
CA GLY A 166 -11.24 -35.21 20.34
C GLY A 166 -10.33 -36.00 21.28
N SER A 167 -10.40 -35.76 22.58
CA SER A 167 -9.88 -36.71 23.56
C SER A 167 -10.72 -37.99 23.55
N ASP A 168 -10.08 -39.12 23.23
CA ASP A 168 -10.59 -40.49 23.38
C ASP A 168 -11.23 -40.73 24.77
N THR A 169 -12.47 -41.24 24.78
CA THR A 169 -13.00 -41.97 25.95
C THR A 169 -13.25 -43.42 25.58
N ILE A 170 -12.49 -44.27 26.25
CA ILE A 170 -12.45 -45.72 26.19
C ILE A 170 -13.79 -46.30 26.67
N GLU A 171 -14.48 -47.06 25.82
CA GLU A 171 -15.59 -47.93 26.25
C GLU A 171 -15.02 -49.13 27.03
N THR A 172 -14.98 -49.01 28.36
CA THR A 172 -14.96 -50.18 29.25
C THR A 172 -16.38 -50.68 29.44
N THR A 173 -16.75 -51.75 28.73
CA THR A 173 -17.98 -52.51 29.01
C THR A 173 -17.59 -53.80 29.72
N ASN A 174 -17.56 -53.75 31.06
CA ASN A 174 -17.70 -54.93 31.90
C ASN A 174 -19.13 -54.90 32.44
N HIS A 175 -19.93 -55.92 32.15
CA HIS A 175 -21.05 -56.31 33.01
C HIS A 175 -21.50 -57.77 32.76
N PRO A 176 -22.23 -58.35 33.73
CA PRO A 176 -21.93 -59.61 34.42
C PRO A 176 -22.40 -60.91 33.75
#